data_AF-A0A9W6CIF3-F1
#
_entry.id   AF-A0A9W6CIF3-F1
#
_cell.length_a   1.000
_cell.length_b   1.000
_cell.length_c   1.000
_cell.angle_alpha   90.00
_cell.angle_beta   90.00
_cell.angle_gamma   90.00
#
_symmetry.space_group_name_H-M   'P 1'
#
loop_
_entity.id
_entity.type
_entity.pdbx_description
1 polymer ?
#
loop_
_entity_poly.entity_id
_entity_poly.type
_entity_poly.pdbx_seq_one_letter_code
_entity_poly.pdbx_strand_id
1 'polypeptide(L)'
;MDRSVERGAIPDSTGPEPGGDSAETGCAPATARAPAPAVTLLICTTCRSPGNAAPPDAERDGARLLASACATAVPEGVAVEGVAVVGVSCLANCKRALSAAMVRRDGWTYVFGDLAPDSAADLLTGAALLAGSEDGLMPWRGRPDVLKRGMVARIPPAFR
;
A
#
# COMPACT_ATOMS: atom_id res chain seq x y z
N MET A 1 30.80 -45.97 -19.35
CA MET A 1 29.34 -45.74 -19.25
C MET A 1 29.14 -44.25 -19.07
N ASP A 2 29.08 -43.56 -20.20
CA ASP A 2 28.99 -42.11 -20.32
C ASP A 2 27.49 -41.71 -20.26
N ARG A 3 27.10 -40.86 -19.31
CA ARG A 3 25.72 -40.39 -19.14
C ARG A 3 25.70 -38.89 -19.39
N SER A 4 25.68 -38.54 -20.68
CA SER A 4 25.35 -37.22 -21.18
C SER A 4 24.02 -36.75 -20.59
N VAL A 5 24.07 -35.67 -19.82
CA VAL A 5 22.88 -34.93 -19.37
C VAL A 5 22.46 -34.02 -20.51
N GLU A 6 21.41 -34.39 -21.24
CA GLU A 6 20.78 -33.53 -22.24
C GLU A 6 20.20 -32.29 -21.53
N ARG A 7 20.72 -31.12 -21.87
CA ARG A 7 20.17 -29.82 -21.49
C ARG A 7 18.91 -29.60 -22.32
N GLY A 8 17.75 -29.90 -21.73
CA GLY A 8 16.45 -29.54 -22.29
C GLY A 8 16.36 -28.01 -22.45
N ALA A 9 16.06 -27.57 -23.66
CA ALA A 9 15.84 -26.17 -24.00
C ALA A 9 14.63 -25.61 -23.23
N ILE A 10 14.78 -24.43 -22.63
CA ILE A 10 13.68 -23.65 -22.06
C ILE A 10 12.93 -23.02 -23.24
N PRO A 11 11.64 -23.29 -23.46
CA PRO A 11 10.91 -22.64 -24.54
C PRO A 11 10.72 -21.15 -24.23
N ASP A 12 11.03 -20.33 -25.24
CA ASP A 12 10.83 -18.89 -25.29
C ASP A 12 9.33 -18.57 -25.20
N SER A 13 8.91 -18.10 -24.02
CA SER A 13 7.54 -17.66 -23.76
C SER A 13 7.35 -16.21 -24.18
N THR A 14 7.38 -15.93 -25.49
CA THR A 14 6.98 -14.65 -26.06
C THR A 14 5.46 -14.59 -26.19
N GLY A 15 4.77 -14.45 -25.06
CA GLY A 15 3.37 -14.02 -25.02
C GLY A 15 3.31 -12.50 -24.87
N PRO A 16 2.39 -11.79 -25.53
CA PRO A 16 2.24 -10.35 -25.32
C PRO A 16 1.84 -10.09 -23.87
N GLU A 17 2.71 -9.40 -23.12
CA GLU A 17 2.38 -8.89 -21.79
C GLU A 17 1.16 -7.97 -21.92
N PRO A 18 0.06 -8.21 -21.19
CA PRO A 18 -1.05 -7.28 -21.19
C PRO A 18 -0.56 -5.98 -20.57
N GLY A 19 -0.51 -4.93 -21.41
CA GLY A 19 -0.06 -3.59 -21.07
C GLY A 19 -0.68 -3.10 -19.77
N GLY A 20 0.20 -2.79 -18.82
CA GLY A 20 -0.14 -2.18 -17.55
C GLY A 20 -0.47 -0.71 -17.74
N ASP A 21 -1.74 -0.41 -17.99
CA ASP A 21 -2.28 0.90 -17.64
C ASP A 21 -2.55 0.88 -16.13
N SER A 22 -1.55 1.38 -15.40
CA SER A 22 -1.56 1.62 -13.96
C SER A 22 -2.57 2.72 -13.65
N ALA A 23 -3.85 2.40 -13.67
CA ALA A 23 -4.88 3.31 -13.19
C ALA A 23 -4.78 3.38 -11.67
N GLU A 24 -3.96 4.31 -11.18
CA GLU A 24 -3.91 4.73 -9.78
C GLU A 24 -5.31 5.22 -9.40
N THR A 25 -6.09 4.35 -8.77
CA THR A 25 -7.44 4.69 -8.30
C THR A 25 -7.30 5.24 -6.89
N GLY A 26 -7.42 6.56 -6.70
CA GLY A 26 -7.27 7.23 -5.41
C GLY A 26 -8.39 8.21 -5.13
N CYS A 27 -8.61 8.54 -3.86
CA CYS A 27 -9.57 9.55 -3.41
C CYS A 27 -8.86 10.80 -2.89
N ALA A 28 -7.68 11.11 -3.42
CA ALA A 28 -6.98 12.33 -3.07
C ALA A 28 -7.90 13.56 -3.33
N PRO A 29 -7.88 14.58 -2.47
CA PRO A 29 -8.63 15.79 -2.73
C PRO A 29 -8.09 16.44 -4.01
N ALA A 30 -8.90 16.40 -5.07
CA ALA A 30 -8.64 17.12 -6.30
C ALA A 30 -8.92 18.60 -6.05
N THR A 31 -7.95 19.35 -5.54
CA THR A 31 -8.03 20.82 -5.55
C THR A 31 -6.68 21.44 -5.88
N ALA A 32 -6.63 22.04 -7.08
CA ALA A 32 -5.48 22.74 -7.63
C ALA A 32 -5.25 24.10 -6.95
N ARG A 33 -4.89 24.10 -5.66
CA ARG A 33 -4.16 25.17 -4.93
C ARG A 33 -3.75 24.75 -3.50
N ALA A 34 -4.01 23.51 -3.07
CA ALA A 34 -3.54 23.04 -1.78
C ALA A 34 -2.05 22.67 -1.85
N PRO A 35 -1.25 22.92 -0.79
CA PRO A 35 0.10 22.37 -0.71
C PRO A 35 0.03 20.84 -0.88
N ALA A 36 0.93 20.30 -1.70
CA ALA A 36 0.90 18.89 -2.03
C ALA A 36 1.03 18.02 -0.75
N PRO A 37 0.37 16.86 -0.67
CA PRO A 37 0.25 16.09 0.57
C PRO A 37 1.62 15.73 1.15
N ALA A 38 1.79 15.84 2.46
CA ALA A 38 3.02 15.47 3.14
C ALA A 38 3.27 13.95 3.08
N VAL A 39 2.18 13.16 3.13
CA VAL A 39 2.19 11.70 3.12
C VAL A 39 1.21 11.16 2.08
N THR A 40 1.64 10.14 1.34
CA THR A 40 0.76 9.32 0.50
C THR A 40 0.62 7.92 1.11
N LEU A 41 -0.60 7.54 1.45
CA LEU A 41 -1.00 6.19 1.83
C LEU A 41 -1.34 5.38 0.57
N LEU A 42 -0.46 4.44 0.25
CA LEU A 42 -0.58 3.50 -0.86
C LEU A 42 -1.20 2.19 -0.37
N ILE A 43 -2.34 1.78 -0.91
CA ILE A 43 -3.01 0.51 -0.53
C ILE A 43 -2.94 -0.46 -1.72
N CYS A 44 -2.45 -1.67 -1.47
CA CYS A 44 -2.39 -2.71 -2.49
C CYS A 44 -3.80 -3.23 -2.80
N THR A 45 -4.33 -2.94 -3.98
CA THR A 45 -5.71 -3.26 -4.35
C THR A 45 -5.92 -4.72 -4.73
N THR A 46 -4.86 -5.45 -5.07
CA THR A 46 -4.95 -6.86 -5.50
C THR A 46 -4.80 -7.87 -4.36
N CYS A 47 -4.52 -7.41 -3.13
CA CYS A 47 -4.39 -8.26 -1.96
C CYS A 47 -5.65 -9.11 -1.70
N ARG A 48 -5.44 -10.35 -1.27
CA ARG A 48 -6.44 -11.22 -0.64
C ARG A 48 -6.02 -11.50 0.80
N SER A 49 -6.99 -11.55 1.71
CA SER A 49 -6.74 -11.93 3.10
C SER A 49 -6.22 -13.37 3.16
N PRO A 50 -5.29 -13.69 4.08
CA PRO A 50 -4.83 -15.05 4.28
C PRO A 50 -6.00 -16.00 4.56
N GLY A 51 -6.05 -17.14 3.86
CA GLY A 51 -7.12 -18.12 4.01
C GLY A 51 -8.45 -17.74 3.35
N ASN A 52 -8.52 -16.63 2.60
CA ASN A 52 -9.73 -16.27 1.86
C ASN A 52 -9.95 -17.24 0.69
N ALA A 53 -11.04 -18.01 0.74
CA ALA A 53 -11.48 -18.96 -0.28
C ALA A 53 -12.49 -18.36 -1.28
N ALA A 54 -12.64 -17.03 -1.30
CA ALA A 54 -13.55 -16.35 -2.21
C ALA A 54 -13.18 -16.66 -3.68
N PRO A 55 -14.19 -16.68 -4.56
CA PRO A 55 -13.99 -16.88 -5.99
C PRO A 55 -12.92 -15.95 -6.61
N PRO A 56 -12.24 -16.35 -7.69
CA PRO A 56 -11.20 -15.55 -8.34
C PRO A 56 -11.66 -14.16 -8.81
N ASP A 57 -12.94 -14.03 -9.17
CA ASP A 57 -13.64 -12.83 -9.63
C ASP A 57 -14.25 -12.01 -8.47
N ALA A 58 -14.30 -12.55 -7.26
CA ALA A 58 -14.71 -11.79 -6.10
C ALA A 58 -13.76 -10.61 -5.87
N GLU A 59 -14.37 -9.48 -5.50
CA GLU A 59 -13.68 -8.25 -5.16
C GLU A 59 -12.53 -8.52 -4.18
N ARG A 60 -11.39 -7.89 -4.45
CA ARG A 60 -10.18 -8.07 -3.67
C ARG A 60 -10.31 -7.36 -2.32
N ASP A 61 -9.89 -8.01 -1.24
CA ASP A 61 -9.92 -7.42 0.10
C ASP A 61 -9.09 -6.13 0.17
N GLY A 62 -8.01 -6.05 -0.60
CA GLY A 62 -7.24 -4.81 -0.76
C GLY A 62 -8.04 -3.65 -1.39
N ALA A 63 -8.89 -3.93 -2.39
CA ALA A 63 -9.77 -2.94 -2.98
C ALA A 63 -10.85 -2.48 -2.00
N ARG A 64 -11.38 -3.40 -1.18
CA ARG A 64 -12.32 -3.07 -0.09
C ARG A 64 -11.68 -2.20 0.98
N LEU A 65 -10.44 -2.51 1.36
CA LEU A 65 -9.67 -1.69 2.31
C LEU A 65 -9.42 -0.28 1.76
N LEU A 66 -9.09 -0.16 0.46
CA LEU A 66 -8.97 1.14 -0.20
C LEU A 66 -10.29 1.91 -0.15
N ALA A 67 -11.40 1.28 -0.54
CA ALA A 67 -12.71 1.92 -0.51
C ALA A 67 -13.09 2.40 0.90
N SER A 68 -12.82 1.58 1.93
CA SER A 68 -13.02 1.95 3.33
C SER A 68 -12.14 3.13 3.77
N ALA A 69 -10.86 3.14 3.37
CA ALA A 69 -9.96 4.25 3.66
C ALA A 69 -10.41 5.55 2.98
N CYS A 70 -10.81 5.50 1.71
CA CYS A 70 -11.36 6.64 0.99
C CYS A 70 -12.65 7.14 1.65
N ALA A 71 -13.57 6.23 1.98
CA ALA A 71 -14.82 6.56 2.66
C ALA A 71 -14.57 7.17 4.04
N THR A 72 -13.52 6.76 4.76
CA THR A 72 -13.17 7.30 6.09
C THR A 72 -12.41 8.62 6.01
N ALA A 73 -11.66 8.86 4.94
CA ALA A 73 -10.89 10.09 4.73
C ALA A 73 -11.73 11.29 4.27
N VAL A 74 -12.97 11.05 3.82
CA VAL A 74 -13.86 12.06 3.20
C VAL A 74 -15.05 12.56 4.05
N PRO A 75 -15.61 11.90 5.10
CA PRO A 75 -16.99 12.17 5.54
C PRO A 75 -17.31 13.58 6.04
N GLU A 76 -16.35 14.46 6.30
CA GLU A 76 -16.64 15.80 6.82
C GLU A 76 -15.85 16.93 6.14
N GLY A 77 -15.42 16.76 4.89
CA GLY A 77 -14.63 17.80 4.19
C GLY A 77 -13.25 18.04 4.81
N VAL A 78 -12.90 17.28 5.84
CA VAL A 78 -11.57 17.17 6.44
C VAL A 78 -10.92 15.94 5.80
N ALA A 79 -10.38 16.11 4.59
CA ALA A 79 -9.29 15.24 4.19
C ALA A 79 -8.26 15.27 5.33
N VAL A 80 -7.82 14.12 5.84
CA VAL A 80 -6.77 14.07 6.86
C VAL A 80 -5.64 14.97 6.37
N GLU A 81 -5.44 16.12 7.03
CA GLU A 81 -4.65 17.20 6.42
C GLU A 81 -3.24 16.70 6.08
N GLY A 82 -2.83 16.91 4.83
CA GLY A 82 -1.54 16.45 4.34
C GLY A 82 -1.44 14.95 4.04
N VAL A 83 -2.54 14.19 4.01
CA VAL A 83 -2.56 12.78 3.61
C VAL A 83 -3.37 12.57 2.32
N ALA A 84 -2.76 11.88 1.35
CA ALA A 84 -3.47 11.36 0.17
C ALA A 84 -3.62 9.84 0.26
N VAL A 85 -4.77 9.31 -0.19
CA VAL A 85 -5.03 7.86 -0.25
C VAL A 85 -5.09 7.42 -1.71
N VAL A 86 -4.23 6.46 -2.07
CA VAL A 86 -4.05 5.99 -3.46
C VAL A 86 -3.99 4.47 -3.48
N GLY A 87 -4.73 3.86 -4.40
CA GLY A 87 -4.61 2.44 -4.72
C GLY A 87 -3.43 2.16 -5.64
N VAL A 88 -2.64 1.15 -5.31
CA VAL A 88 -1.58 0.61 -6.17
C VAL A 88 -1.91 -0.83 -6.55
N SER A 89 -1.48 -1.25 -7.74
CA SER A 89 -1.79 -2.59 -8.25
C SER A 89 -1.15 -3.70 -7.39
N CYS A 90 0.10 -3.55 -6.96
CA CYS A 90 0.78 -4.57 -6.15
C CYS A 90 1.96 -4.00 -5.35
N LEU A 91 2.16 -4.49 -4.12
CA LEU A 91 3.35 -4.23 -3.29
C LEU A 91 4.27 -5.45 -3.13
N ALA A 92 4.02 -6.53 -3.87
CA ALA A 92 4.73 -7.80 -3.83
C ALA A 92 4.86 -8.44 -2.42
N ASN A 93 4.03 -8.04 -1.47
CA ASN A 93 4.07 -8.47 -0.07
C ASN A 93 2.97 -9.49 0.27
N CYS A 94 2.62 -10.36 -0.69
CA CYS A 94 1.45 -11.24 -0.59
C CYS A 94 1.49 -12.21 0.61
N LYS A 95 2.69 -12.59 1.08
CA LYS A 95 2.85 -13.44 2.28
C LYS A 95 2.38 -12.76 3.57
N ARG A 96 2.33 -11.43 3.59
CA ARG A 96 1.85 -10.61 4.71
C ARG A 96 0.70 -9.71 4.26
N ALA A 97 -0.25 -10.26 3.48
CA ALA A 97 -1.45 -9.53 3.11
C ALA A 97 -2.39 -9.33 4.32
N LEU A 98 -3.17 -8.25 4.40
CA LEU A 98 -3.24 -7.14 3.45
C LEU A 98 -2.05 -6.16 3.64
N SER A 99 -1.68 -5.44 2.58
CA SER A 99 -0.48 -4.59 2.59
C SER A 99 -0.75 -3.16 2.15
N ALA A 100 -0.08 -2.22 2.80
CA ALA A 100 -0.10 -0.80 2.49
C ALA A 100 1.29 -0.19 2.73
N ALA A 101 1.56 0.95 2.13
CA ALA A 101 2.75 1.75 2.38
C ALA A 101 2.40 3.21 2.66
N MET A 102 3.21 3.90 3.45
CA MET A 102 3.11 5.34 3.69
C MET A 102 4.41 5.99 3.24
N VAL A 103 4.33 6.86 2.25
CA VAL A 103 5.46 7.57 1.68
C VAL A 103 5.38 9.03 2.08
N ARG A 104 6.36 9.53 2.84
CA ARG A 104 6.49 10.95 3.15
C ARG A 104 7.37 11.62 2.08
N ARG A 105 6.94 12.76 1.52
CA ARG A 105 7.64 13.46 0.42
C ARG A 105 9.15 13.62 0.66
N ASP A 106 9.50 14.10 1.86
CA ASP A 106 10.89 14.40 2.24
C ASP A 106 11.34 13.53 3.42
N GLY A 107 10.93 12.26 3.44
CA GLY A 107 11.14 11.44 4.63
C GLY A 107 11.11 9.94 4.40
N TRP A 108 10.84 9.23 5.48
CA TRP A 108 10.87 7.78 5.50
C TRP A 108 9.62 7.19 4.86
N THR A 109 9.82 6.06 4.19
CA THR A 109 8.72 5.20 3.74
C THR A 109 8.52 4.05 4.71
N TYR A 110 7.27 3.77 5.05
CA TYR A 110 6.88 2.64 5.90
C TYR A 110 6.05 1.66 5.08
N VAL A 111 6.38 0.38 5.15
CA VAL A 111 5.59 -0.69 4.54
C VAL A 111 4.99 -1.54 5.64
N PHE A 112 3.69 -1.79 5.53
CA PHE A 112 2.91 -2.59 6.47
C PHE A 112 2.32 -3.82 5.79
N GLY A 113 2.20 -4.89 6.56
CA GLY A 113 1.56 -6.14 6.21
C GLY A 113 0.76 -6.67 7.40
N ASP A 114 0.12 -7.82 7.20
CA ASP A 114 -0.79 -8.46 8.16
C ASP A 114 -1.94 -7.52 8.59
N LEU A 115 -2.34 -6.61 7.69
CA LEU A 115 -3.46 -5.71 7.91
C LEU A 115 -4.77 -6.48 7.76
N ALA A 116 -5.76 -6.08 8.54
CA ALA A 116 -7.12 -6.59 8.46
C ALA A 116 -7.98 -5.73 7.52
N PRO A 117 -9.09 -6.27 6.98
CA PRO A 117 -10.01 -5.51 6.11
C PRO A 117 -10.57 -4.23 6.73
N ASP A 118 -10.61 -4.12 8.06
CA ASP A 118 -11.09 -2.98 8.84
C ASP A 118 -9.98 -2.02 9.30
N SER A 119 -8.73 -2.24 8.89
CA SER A 119 -7.56 -1.44 9.31
C SER A 119 -7.51 -0.02 8.72
N ALA A 120 -8.55 0.44 8.02
CA ALA A 120 -8.59 1.74 7.35
C ALA A 120 -8.36 2.92 8.31
N ALA A 121 -9.05 2.93 9.46
CA ALA A 121 -8.92 3.99 10.46
C ALA A 121 -7.50 4.03 11.07
N ASP A 122 -6.90 2.86 11.31
CA ASP A 122 -5.54 2.75 11.82
C ASP A 122 -4.50 3.24 10.82
N LEU A 123 -4.67 2.91 9.54
CA LEU A 123 -3.81 3.42 8.47
C LEU A 123 -3.89 4.95 8.37
N LEU A 124 -5.10 5.52 8.41
CA LEU A 124 -5.28 6.98 8.38
C LEU A 124 -4.66 7.65 9.61
N THR A 125 -4.84 7.06 10.80
CA THR A 125 -4.18 7.53 12.04
C THR A 125 -2.65 7.51 11.90
N GLY A 126 -2.08 6.42 11.37
CA GLY A 126 -0.65 6.32 11.13
C GLY A 126 -0.14 7.34 10.11
N ALA A 127 -0.88 7.55 9.03
CA ALA A 127 -0.53 8.52 8.01
C ALA A 127 -0.55 9.96 8.56
N ALA A 128 -1.55 10.30 9.39
CA ALA A 128 -1.62 11.58 10.09
C ALA A 128 -0.43 11.80 11.04
N LEU A 129 -0.06 10.77 11.81
CA LEU A 129 1.10 10.80 12.70
C LEU A 129 2.42 11.04 11.94
N LEU A 130 2.56 10.44 10.75
CA LEU A 130 3.73 10.66 9.89
C LEU A 130 3.72 12.04 9.23
N ALA A 131 2.56 12.54 8.84
CA ALA A 131 2.40 13.86 8.24
C ALA A 131 2.76 14.98 9.24
N GLY A 132 2.29 14.84 10.49
CA GLY A 132 2.57 15.79 11.57
C GLY A 132 3.95 15.62 12.24
N SER A 133 4.78 14.69 11.80
CA SER A 133 6.10 14.46 12.39
C SER A 133 7.12 15.52 11.94
N GLU A 134 7.83 16.09 12.93
CA GLU A 134 8.89 17.08 12.75
C GLU A 134 10.21 16.46 12.24
N ASP A 135 10.57 15.27 12.72
CA ASP A 135 11.82 14.57 12.37
C ASP A 135 11.66 13.66 11.13
N GLY A 136 10.46 13.61 10.56
CA GLY A 136 10.12 12.77 9.41
C GLY A 136 9.98 11.28 9.74
N LEU A 137 9.99 10.92 11.03
CA LEU A 137 9.74 9.56 11.52
C LEU A 137 8.35 9.48 12.15
N MET A 138 7.64 8.40 11.89
CA MET A 138 6.36 8.17 12.55
C MET A 138 6.59 7.99 14.06
N PRO A 139 5.97 8.79 14.93
CA PRO A 139 6.09 8.63 16.37
C PRO A 139 5.70 7.21 16.83
N TRP A 140 6.35 6.72 17.89
CA TRP A 140 5.95 5.45 18.52
C TRP A 140 4.68 5.62 19.36
N ARG A 141 4.59 6.73 20.10
CA ARG A 141 3.41 7.08 20.90
C ARG A 141 2.25 7.41 19.95
N GLY A 142 1.07 6.89 20.27
CA GLY A 142 -0.13 7.09 19.45
C GLY A 142 -0.22 6.17 18.23
N ARG A 143 0.87 5.48 17.86
CA ARG A 143 0.85 4.51 16.76
C ARG A 143 -0.14 3.37 17.07
N PRO A 144 -1.10 3.07 16.17
CA PRO A 144 -1.97 1.92 16.31
C PRO A 144 -1.21 0.60 16.42
N ASP A 145 -1.77 -0.35 17.16
CA ASP A 145 -1.12 -1.63 17.43
C ASP A 145 -0.90 -2.47 16.16
N VAL A 146 -1.83 -2.39 15.20
CA VAL A 146 -1.68 -3.04 13.89
C VAL A 146 -0.43 -2.52 13.16
N LEU A 147 -0.11 -1.23 13.28
CA LEU A 147 1.07 -0.64 12.63
C LEU A 147 2.37 -0.90 13.42
N LYS A 148 2.29 -1.16 14.73
CA LYS A 148 3.46 -1.60 15.51
C LYS A 148 3.88 -3.02 15.13
N ARG A 149 2.92 -3.94 15.02
CA ARG A 149 3.17 -5.37 14.76
C ARG A 149 3.32 -5.67 13.27
N GLY A 150 2.57 -4.96 12.43
CA GLY A 150 2.50 -5.15 10.99
C GLY A 150 3.63 -4.48 10.21
N MET A 151 4.62 -3.85 10.85
CA MET A 151 5.74 -3.22 10.14
C MET A 151 6.57 -4.27 9.40
N VAL A 152 6.76 -4.07 8.10
CA VAL A 152 7.55 -4.93 7.20
C VAL A 152 8.90 -4.30 6.95
N ALA A 153 8.90 -3.03 6.58
CA ALA A 153 10.11 -2.29 6.27
C ALA A 153 9.94 -0.82 6.63
N ARG A 154 11.07 -0.19 6.93
CA ARG A 154 11.21 1.25 7.03
C ARG A 154 12.39 1.67 6.15
N ILE A 155 12.10 2.39 5.08
CA ILE A 155 13.03 2.69 3.99
C ILE A 155 13.43 4.17 4.10
N PRO A 156 14.74 4.48 4.15
CA PRO A 156 15.20 5.88 4.19
C PRO A 156 14.89 6.60 2.87
N PRO A 157 14.84 7.95 2.88
CA PRO A 157 14.77 8.70 1.64
C PRO A 157 15.97 8.36 0.75
N ALA A 158 15.72 8.11 -0.54
CA ALA A 158 16.73 7.64 -1.49
C ALA A 158 17.82 8.69 -1.80
N PHE A 159 17.46 9.96 -1.69
CA PHE A 159 18.35 11.09 -1.96
C PHE A 159 18.15 12.11 -0.85
N ARG A 160 19.26 12.57 -0.27
CA ARG A 160 19.31 13.63 0.73
C ARG A 160 20.39 14.63 0.34
#